data_AF-A0AAT9L1I4-F1
#
_entry.id   AF-A0AAT9L1I4-F1
#
_cell.length_a   1.000
_cell.length_b   1.000
_cell.length_c   1.000
_cell.angle_alpha   90.00
_cell.angle_beta   90.00
_cell.angle_gamma   90.00
#
_symmetry.space_group_name_H-M   'P 1'
#
loop_
_entity.id
_entity.type
_entity.pdbx_description
1 polymer ?
#
loop_
_entity_poly.entity_id
_entity_poly.type
_entity_poly.pdbx_seq_one_letter_code
_entity_poly.pdbx_strand_id
1 'polypeptide(L)'
;MSRTGRGRGRLKAARLGPRDVLHVGSSGLRSRPMRVVLSALGIAIGIATMISVVGISASSQAQLLRELDKLGTNLLVASPGDSMFAGQDVALPEGSVGMVGRIKGVQEVGATADLDATVRRNEKIDEGDTSGIAVRATTADLLRVLRGEVSSGSWLNAATGRYPSVVLGHVSAERLGITKPGRQVWIGDRYFTVTGILAPLPLAPEIERSALVGWEGAKRLLGFEGHPTSVYERSDDAAVQDVRKVMAATVDPQNPQNVKVTDPSSALRAKAATEGAFSSLLLGLGGIALLVGGVGVANTMIISVLERRYEIGLRRSLGATRGQIRIQFVTESLMLSGLGGLAGVALGAAATGVYAHSGGLPWVVPLWAVGGGFGATLVIGTVAGLYPAVRASRLSPTLALHAA
;
A
#
# COMPACT_ATOMS: atom_id res chain seq x y z
N MET A 1 14.02 59.47 -67.95
CA MET A 1 14.42 58.92 -66.63
C MET A 1 13.18 58.75 -65.77
N SER A 2 12.72 57.52 -65.54
CA SER A 2 11.89 57.18 -64.36
C SER A 2 11.80 55.66 -64.22
N ARG A 3 12.69 55.09 -63.40
CA ARG A 3 12.65 53.69 -62.96
C ARG A 3 11.48 53.53 -61.99
N THR A 4 10.41 52.87 -62.42
CA THR A 4 9.34 52.41 -61.53
C THR A 4 9.81 51.18 -60.77
N GLY A 5 10.14 51.38 -59.49
CA GLY A 5 10.50 50.31 -58.56
C GLY A 5 9.30 49.43 -58.23
N ARG A 6 9.28 48.20 -58.77
CA ARG A 6 8.37 47.14 -58.29
C ARG A 6 8.76 46.79 -56.85
N GLY A 7 7.88 47.11 -55.90
CA GLY A 7 7.97 46.67 -54.52
C GLY A 7 8.01 45.14 -54.46
N ARG A 8 9.15 44.58 -54.07
CA ARG A 8 9.28 43.17 -53.70
C ARG A 8 8.46 42.95 -52.42
N GLY A 9 7.22 42.50 -52.58
CA GLY A 9 6.44 41.98 -51.46
C GLY A 9 7.27 40.91 -50.75
N ARG A 10 7.59 41.12 -49.48
CA ARG A 10 8.25 40.12 -48.63
C ARG A 10 7.38 38.86 -48.65
N LEU A 11 7.84 37.81 -49.32
CA LEU A 11 7.18 36.50 -49.31
C LEU A 11 7.02 36.06 -47.85
N LYS A 12 5.78 36.04 -47.35
CA LYS A 12 5.47 35.47 -46.03
C LYS A 12 5.56 33.96 -46.14
N ALA A 13 6.38 33.34 -45.29
CA ALA A 13 6.45 31.89 -45.21
C ALA A 13 5.05 31.32 -44.91
N ALA A 14 4.60 30.36 -45.73
CA ALA A 14 3.33 29.68 -45.52
C ALA A 14 3.32 28.99 -44.16
N ARG A 15 2.37 29.36 -43.30
CA ARG A 15 2.15 28.70 -42.01
C ARG A 15 1.21 27.51 -42.26
N LEU A 16 1.64 26.31 -41.88
CA LEU A 16 0.78 25.13 -41.92
C LEU A 16 -0.30 25.28 -40.85
N GLY A 17 -1.56 24.98 -41.20
CA GLY A 17 -2.63 24.92 -40.22
C GLY A 17 -2.44 23.73 -39.26
N PRO A 18 -3.06 23.74 -38.05
CA PRO A 18 -2.97 22.62 -37.11
C PRO A 18 -3.43 21.28 -37.70
N ARG A 19 -4.47 21.31 -38.54
CA ARG A 19 -4.96 20.13 -39.27
C ARG A 19 -3.95 19.62 -40.29
N ASP A 20 -3.28 20.52 -41.00
CA ASP A 20 -2.25 20.14 -41.98
C ASP A 20 -1.04 19.51 -41.29
N VAL A 21 -0.64 20.05 -40.13
CA VAL A 21 0.46 19.50 -39.32
C VAL A 21 0.13 18.08 -38.84
N LEU A 22 -1.08 17.85 -38.34
CA LEU A 22 -1.53 16.51 -37.92
C LEU A 22 -1.61 15.56 -39.12
N HIS A 23 -2.16 16.00 -40.25
CA HIS A 23 -2.29 15.17 -41.45
C HIS A 23 -0.91 14.76 -41.99
N VAL A 24 0.01 15.72 -42.13
CA VAL A 24 1.37 15.49 -42.62
C VAL A 24 2.22 14.68 -41.63
N GLY A 25 2.02 14.86 -40.32
CA GLY A 25 2.66 14.06 -39.27
C GLY A 25 2.17 12.60 -39.26
N SER A 26 0.86 12.39 -39.46
CA SER A 26 0.25 11.05 -39.48
C SER A 26 0.66 10.19 -40.69
N SER A 27 1.09 10.83 -41.78
CA SER A 27 1.45 10.13 -43.02
C SER A 27 2.66 9.21 -42.87
N GLY A 28 3.59 9.56 -41.96
CA GLY A 28 4.75 8.74 -41.66
C GLY A 28 4.41 7.49 -40.85
N LEU A 29 3.41 7.58 -39.97
CA LEU A 29 2.95 6.44 -39.16
C LEU A 29 2.26 5.36 -40.00
N ARG A 30 1.53 5.75 -41.05
CA ARG A 30 0.77 4.82 -41.91
C ARG A 30 1.61 4.01 -42.88
N SER A 31 2.78 4.50 -43.28
CA SER A 31 3.59 3.82 -44.29
C SER A 31 4.33 2.59 -43.74
N ARG A 32 4.57 2.53 -42.42
CA ARG A 32 5.33 1.44 -41.77
C ARG A 32 4.76 1.04 -40.41
N PRO A 33 3.61 0.33 -40.38
CA PRO A 33 2.86 0.06 -39.15
C PRO A 33 3.63 -0.80 -38.14
N MET A 34 4.39 -1.81 -38.57
CA MET A 34 5.12 -2.71 -37.66
C MET A 34 6.10 -1.96 -36.75
N ARG A 35 6.81 -0.99 -37.31
CA ARG A 35 7.80 -0.19 -36.60
C ARG A 35 7.16 0.77 -35.61
N VAL A 36 6.06 1.38 -36.02
CA VAL A 36 5.24 2.26 -35.17
C VAL A 36 4.75 1.48 -33.97
N VAL A 37 4.21 0.27 -34.19
CA VAL A 37 3.76 -0.63 -33.12
C VAL A 37 4.92 -0.98 -32.20
N LEU A 38 6.06 -1.44 -32.72
CA LEU A 38 7.23 -1.80 -31.90
C LEU A 38 7.77 -0.62 -31.06
N SER A 39 7.79 0.59 -31.63
CA SER A 39 8.25 1.79 -30.91
C SER A 39 7.26 2.25 -29.86
N ALA A 40 5.97 2.26 -30.20
CA ALA A 40 4.89 2.58 -29.27
C ALA A 40 4.81 1.55 -28.15
N LEU A 41 5.13 0.28 -28.43
CA LEU A 41 5.16 -0.80 -27.44
C LEU A 41 6.25 -0.57 -26.39
N GLY A 42 7.45 -0.13 -26.79
CA GLY A 42 8.52 0.21 -25.82
C GLY A 42 8.11 1.31 -24.85
N ILE A 43 7.46 2.38 -25.37
CA ILE A 43 6.89 3.45 -24.54
C ILE A 43 5.77 2.91 -23.66
N ALA A 44 4.85 2.13 -24.25
CA ALA A 44 3.69 1.59 -23.56
C ALA A 44 4.11 0.68 -22.41
N ILE A 45 5.11 -0.18 -22.60
CA ILE A 45 5.66 -1.05 -21.55
C ILE A 45 6.31 -0.20 -20.45
N GLY A 46 7.11 0.82 -20.81
CA GLY A 46 7.73 1.71 -19.82
C GLY A 46 6.70 2.41 -18.93
N ILE A 47 5.66 3.00 -19.54
CA ILE A 47 4.56 3.63 -18.81
C ILE A 47 3.70 2.62 -18.06
N ALA A 48 3.36 1.50 -18.68
CA ALA A 48 2.59 0.45 -18.02
C ALA A 48 3.32 -0.03 -16.77
N THR A 49 4.64 -0.21 -16.82
CA THR A 49 5.45 -0.60 -15.67
C THR A 49 5.40 0.47 -14.58
N MET A 50 5.64 1.74 -14.93
CA MET A 50 5.56 2.85 -13.96
C MET A 50 4.18 2.93 -13.29
N ILE A 51 3.10 2.93 -14.08
CA ILE A 51 1.72 3.02 -13.58
C ILE A 51 1.36 1.79 -12.76
N SER A 52 1.73 0.60 -13.22
CA SER A 52 1.48 -0.66 -12.49
C SER A 52 2.11 -0.61 -11.13
N VAL A 53 3.39 -0.24 -11.05
CA VAL A 53 4.11 -0.30 -9.78
C VAL A 53 3.62 0.76 -8.80
N VAL A 54 3.39 1.99 -9.26
CA VAL A 54 2.82 3.04 -8.40
C VAL A 54 1.38 2.67 -7.98
N GLY A 55 0.57 2.14 -8.89
CA GLY A 55 -0.80 1.72 -8.60
C GLY A 55 -0.86 0.54 -7.63
N ILE A 56 0.00 -0.47 -7.80
CA ILE A 56 0.11 -1.62 -6.89
C ILE A 56 0.50 -1.14 -5.49
N SER A 57 1.54 -0.31 -5.40
CA SER A 57 1.99 0.27 -4.11
C SER A 57 0.90 1.10 -3.45
N ALA A 58 0.20 1.96 -4.20
CA ALA A 58 -0.90 2.77 -3.69
C ALA A 58 -2.10 1.92 -3.24
N SER A 59 -2.37 0.82 -3.94
CA SER A 59 -3.44 -0.14 -3.59
C SER A 59 -3.12 -0.86 -2.27
N SER A 60 -1.89 -1.32 -2.09
CA SER A 60 -1.42 -1.93 -0.83
C SER A 60 -1.46 -0.94 0.33
N GLN A 61 -0.96 0.28 0.11
CA GLN A 61 -0.98 1.32 1.13
C GLN A 61 -2.43 1.68 1.53
N ALA A 62 -3.34 1.79 0.57
CA ALA A 62 -4.74 2.06 0.84
C ALA A 62 -5.43 0.91 1.59
N GLN A 63 -5.02 -0.35 1.39
CA GLN A 63 -5.50 -1.46 2.20
C GLN A 63 -5.05 -1.31 3.65
N LEU A 64 -3.75 -1.07 3.87
CA LEU A 64 -3.17 -0.93 5.19
C LEU A 64 -3.80 0.25 5.95
N LEU A 65 -4.01 1.39 5.28
CA LEU A 65 -4.71 2.53 5.85
C LEU A 65 -6.14 2.21 6.26
N ARG A 66 -6.90 1.47 5.43
CA ARG A 66 -8.26 1.03 5.82
C ARG A 66 -8.27 0.05 6.99
N GLU A 67 -7.25 -0.79 7.08
CA GLU A 67 -7.08 -1.68 8.23
C GLU A 67 -6.77 -0.87 9.50
N LEU A 68 -5.88 0.12 9.42
CA LEU A 68 -5.62 1.08 10.50
C LEU A 68 -6.88 1.86 10.90
N ASP A 69 -7.67 2.35 9.96
CA ASP A 69 -8.90 3.11 10.24
C ASP A 69 -9.94 2.25 10.98
N LYS A 70 -10.10 0.99 10.57
CA LYS A 70 -10.99 0.03 11.26
C LYS A 70 -10.51 -0.28 12.67
N LEU A 71 -9.22 -0.59 12.80
CA LEU A 71 -8.62 -0.99 14.06
C LEU A 71 -8.46 0.19 15.03
N GLY A 72 -8.42 1.42 14.53
CA GLY A 72 -8.13 2.62 15.30
C GLY A 72 -6.66 2.71 15.68
N THR A 73 -6.18 3.94 15.92
CA THR A 73 -4.76 4.19 16.20
C THR A 73 -4.49 4.59 17.65
N ASN A 74 -5.46 4.30 18.51
CA ASN A 74 -5.54 4.74 19.89
C ASN A 74 -5.51 3.59 20.89
N LEU A 75 -4.84 2.48 20.57
CA LEU A 75 -4.68 1.36 21.49
C LEU A 75 -3.30 1.44 22.15
N LEU A 76 -3.26 1.54 23.48
CA LEU A 76 -2.04 1.32 24.25
C LEU A 76 -2.19 0.06 25.10
N VAL A 77 -1.06 -0.64 25.25
CA VAL A 77 -0.98 -1.85 26.07
C VAL A 77 0.14 -1.66 27.07
N ALA A 78 -0.21 -1.71 28.35
CA ALA A 78 0.74 -1.80 29.45
C ALA A 78 0.90 -3.26 29.86
N SER A 79 2.14 -3.74 29.89
CA SER A 79 2.52 -5.05 30.41
C SER A 79 3.68 -4.89 31.38
N PRO A 80 3.98 -5.91 32.19
CA PRO A 80 5.27 -6.00 32.87
C PRO A 80 6.41 -5.79 31.86
N GLY A 81 7.37 -4.96 32.24
CA GLY A 81 8.63 -4.78 31.55
C GLY A 81 9.65 -5.85 31.95
N ASP A 82 10.84 -5.77 31.38
CA ASP A 82 11.93 -6.66 31.77
C ASP A 82 12.39 -6.28 33.19
N SER A 83 12.13 -7.16 34.15
CA SER A 83 12.65 -7.01 35.51
C SER A 83 14.18 -6.93 35.47
N MET A 84 14.77 -5.93 36.13
CA MET A 84 16.23 -5.87 36.32
C MET A 84 16.75 -7.02 37.19
N PHE A 85 15.88 -7.70 37.92
CA PHE A 85 16.19 -8.87 38.74
C PHE A 85 15.58 -10.12 38.10
N ALA A 86 16.42 -10.97 37.50
CA ALA A 86 15.99 -12.24 36.93
C ALA A 86 15.25 -13.10 37.98
N GLY A 87 14.00 -13.47 37.70
CA GLY A 87 13.24 -14.45 38.50
C GLY A 87 12.14 -13.92 39.42
N GLN A 88 11.75 -12.64 39.34
CA GLN A 88 10.51 -12.16 39.99
C GLN A 88 9.43 -11.91 38.93
N ASP A 89 8.29 -12.59 39.07
CA ASP A 89 7.08 -12.29 38.31
C ASP A 89 6.56 -10.93 38.75
N VAL A 90 6.78 -9.90 37.91
CA VAL A 90 6.24 -8.58 38.14
C VAL A 90 4.74 -8.63 37.81
N ALA A 91 3.93 -8.82 38.84
CA ALA A 91 2.48 -8.71 38.74
C ALA A 91 2.08 -7.23 38.81
N LEU A 92 1.19 -6.78 37.90
CA LEU A 92 0.67 -5.42 38.00
C LEU A 92 -0.30 -5.32 39.19
N PRO A 93 -0.42 -4.14 39.84
CA PRO A 93 -1.39 -3.94 40.91
C PRO A 93 -2.82 -4.27 40.47
N GLU A 94 -3.63 -4.90 41.33
CA GLU A 94 -5.03 -5.25 41.02
C GLU A 94 -5.86 -4.00 40.59
N GLY A 95 -5.57 -2.85 41.20
CA GLY A 95 -6.22 -1.58 40.89
C GLY A 95 -5.85 -0.94 39.55
N SER A 96 -4.91 -1.50 38.78
CA SER A 96 -4.35 -0.88 37.57
C SER A 96 -5.42 -0.48 36.55
N VAL A 97 -6.41 -1.35 36.32
CA VAL A 97 -7.51 -1.10 35.37
C VAL A 97 -8.30 0.15 35.76
N GLY A 98 -8.63 0.28 37.05
CA GLY A 98 -9.37 1.43 37.57
C GLY A 98 -8.54 2.71 37.60
N MET A 99 -7.22 2.62 37.79
CA MET A 99 -6.33 3.77 37.74
C MET A 99 -6.19 4.31 36.31
N VAL A 100 -5.96 3.43 35.33
CA VAL A 100 -5.87 3.81 33.91
C VAL A 100 -7.17 4.43 33.41
N GLY A 101 -8.32 3.90 33.83
CA GLY A 101 -9.63 4.45 33.45
C GLY A 101 -9.91 5.86 33.98
N ARG A 102 -9.11 6.39 34.90
CA ARG A 102 -9.23 7.77 35.41
C ARG A 102 -8.30 8.75 34.70
N ILE A 103 -7.42 8.29 33.82
CA ILE A 103 -6.56 9.17 33.03
C ILE A 103 -7.45 9.97 32.07
N LYS A 104 -7.27 11.29 32.04
CA LYS A 104 -8.02 12.16 31.14
C LYS A 104 -7.80 11.74 29.68
N GLY A 105 -8.89 11.53 28.94
CA GLY A 105 -8.86 11.13 27.53
C GLY A 105 -8.93 9.62 27.31
N VAL A 106 -8.84 8.79 28.36
CA VAL A 106 -9.13 7.34 28.26
C VAL A 106 -10.64 7.14 28.18
N GLN A 107 -11.09 6.40 27.19
CA GLN A 107 -12.49 6.09 26.93
C GLN A 107 -12.86 4.68 27.42
N GLU A 108 -11.98 3.71 27.20
CA GLU A 108 -12.22 2.31 27.51
C GLU A 108 -10.97 1.65 28.07
N VAL A 109 -11.15 0.74 29.03
CA VAL A 109 -10.06 -0.04 29.61
C VAL A 109 -10.49 -1.48 29.77
N GLY A 110 -9.58 -2.39 29.48
CA GLY A 110 -9.74 -3.82 29.70
C GLY A 110 -8.43 -4.42 30.17
N ALA A 111 -8.49 -5.64 30.70
CA ALA A 111 -7.29 -6.34 31.12
C ALA A 111 -7.36 -7.83 30.82
N THR A 112 -6.17 -8.40 30.74
CA THR A 112 -5.95 -9.84 30.81
C THR A 112 -4.95 -10.19 31.89
N ALA A 113 -5.05 -11.41 32.38
CA ALA A 113 -4.00 -12.02 33.19
C ALA A 113 -3.68 -13.40 32.61
N ASP A 114 -2.39 -13.69 32.46
CA ASP A 114 -1.92 -15.03 32.15
C ASP A 114 -2.17 -15.92 33.36
N LEU A 115 -2.72 -17.12 33.14
CA LEU A 115 -2.96 -18.11 34.17
C LEU A 115 -1.97 -19.26 33.98
N ASP A 116 -1.44 -19.79 35.09
CA ASP A 116 -0.65 -21.01 35.09
C ASP A 116 -1.58 -22.23 34.93
N ALA A 117 -2.17 -22.35 33.74
CA ALA A 117 -3.09 -23.40 33.37
C ALA A 117 -2.92 -23.76 31.90
N THR A 118 -3.13 -25.05 31.58
CA THR A 118 -3.02 -25.57 30.22
C THR A 118 -4.39 -25.77 29.60
N VAL A 119 -4.51 -25.62 28.26
CA VAL A 119 -5.74 -25.92 27.50
C VAL A 119 -5.54 -27.19 26.70
N ARG A 120 -6.46 -28.14 26.86
CA ARG A 120 -6.47 -29.41 26.12
C ARG A 120 -7.88 -29.72 25.61
N ARG A 121 -8.01 -30.58 24.59
CA ARG A 121 -9.34 -31.01 24.13
C ARG A 121 -10.07 -31.89 25.14
N ASN A 122 -9.34 -32.69 25.91
CA ASN A 122 -9.89 -33.56 26.96
C ASN A 122 -8.78 -33.95 27.95
N GLU A 123 -9.18 -34.59 29.06
CA GLU A 123 -8.30 -35.01 30.14
C GLU A 123 -7.24 -36.07 29.74
N LYS A 124 -7.44 -36.78 28.62
CA LYS A 124 -6.59 -37.89 28.17
C LYS A 124 -5.39 -37.44 27.34
N ILE A 125 -5.34 -36.18 26.96
CA ILE A 125 -4.19 -35.59 26.27
C ILE A 125 -3.14 -35.24 27.32
N ASP A 126 -1.89 -35.59 27.08
CA ASP A 126 -0.79 -35.28 28.00
C ASP A 126 -0.68 -33.78 28.27
N GLU A 127 -0.28 -33.43 29.49
CA GLU A 127 -0.19 -32.03 29.91
C GLU A 127 0.85 -31.23 29.11
N GLY A 128 1.86 -31.90 28.55
CA GLY A 128 2.81 -31.29 27.62
C GLY A 128 2.22 -30.93 26.24
N ASP A 129 1.09 -31.54 25.87
CA ASP A 129 0.46 -31.40 24.55
C ASP A 129 -0.61 -30.29 24.53
N THR A 130 -0.20 -29.07 24.88
CA THR A 130 -1.09 -27.89 24.99
C THR A 130 -1.34 -27.18 23.65
N SER A 131 -0.68 -27.60 22.58
CA SER A 131 -0.65 -26.89 21.28
C SER A 131 -0.18 -25.43 21.38
N GLY A 132 0.54 -25.08 22.45
CA GLY A 132 1.05 -23.73 22.70
C GLY A 132 -0.05 -22.69 22.92
N ILE A 133 -1.19 -23.09 23.50
CA ILE A 133 -2.33 -22.22 23.79
C ILE A 133 -2.28 -21.82 25.26
N ALA A 134 -2.21 -20.51 25.52
CA ALA A 134 -2.22 -19.97 26.88
C ALA A 134 -3.66 -19.84 27.40
N VAL A 135 -3.86 -19.98 28.71
CA VAL A 135 -5.12 -19.62 29.36
C VAL A 135 -4.99 -18.21 29.91
N ARG A 136 -5.97 -17.36 29.61
CA ARG A 136 -6.01 -15.98 30.10
C ARG A 136 -7.32 -15.67 30.80
N ALA A 137 -7.23 -15.05 31.97
CA ALA A 137 -8.37 -14.35 32.53
C ALA A 137 -8.61 -13.05 31.75
N THR A 138 -9.87 -12.67 31.53
CA THR A 138 -10.22 -11.44 30.82
C THR A 138 -11.37 -10.70 31.49
N THR A 139 -11.29 -9.37 31.47
CA THR A 139 -12.40 -8.48 31.82
C THR A 139 -13.49 -8.49 30.74
N ALA A 140 -14.76 -8.32 31.11
CA ALA A 140 -15.87 -8.30 30.16
C ALA A 140 -15.73 -7.21 29.08
N ASP A 141 -15.10 -6.08 29.40
CA ASP A 141 -14.94 -4.94 28.50
C ASP A 141 -13.81 -5.10 27.47
N LEU A 142 -12.95 -6.13 27.59
CA LEU A 142 -11.76 -6.28 26.75
C LEU A 142 -12.11 -6.32 25.24
N LEU A 143 -13.17 -7.02 24.87
CA LEU A 143 -13.53 -7.16 23.46
C LEU A 143 -13.92 -5.79 22.84
N ARG A 144 -14.57 -4.93 23.61
CA ARG A 144 -14.93 -3.56 23.19
C ARG A 144 -13.66 -2.72 23.02
N VAL A 145 -12.74 -2.81 24.00
CA VAL A 145 -11.44 -2.12 23.96
C VAL A 145 -10.62 -2.56 22.75
N LEU A 146 -10.64 -3.83 22.38
CA LEU A 146 -9.93 -4.32 21.20
C LEU A 146 -10.66 -4.01 19.87
N ARG A 147 -11.90 -3.51 19.93
CA ARG A 147 -12.84 -3.41 18.78
C ARG A 147 -12.98 -4.74 18.05
N GLY A 148 -13.03 -5.82 18.83
CA GLY A 148 -13.13 -7.18 18.33
C GLY A 148 -14.57 -7.61 18.06
N GLU A 149 -14.70 -8.62 17.20
CA GLU A 149 -15.98 -9.26 16.89
C GLU A 149 -15.93 -10.75 17.24
N VAL A 150 -17.09 -11.32 17.56
CA VAL A 150 -17.23 -12.76 17.76
C VAL A 150 -17.65 -13.39 16.43
N SER A 151 -16.84 -14.30 15.90
CA SER A 151 -17.13 -15.01 14.65
C SER A 151 -18.27 -16.03 14.83
N SER A 152 -18.31 -16.71 15.98
CA SER A 152 -19.37 -17.66 16.31
C SER A 152 -19.64 -17.71 17.81
N GLY A 153 -20.91 -17.80 18.21
CA GLY A 153 -21.32 -17.88 19.62
C GLY A 153 -21.46 -16.50 20.27
N SER A 154 -21.02 -16.39 21.53
CA SER A 154 -21.17 -15.17 22.34
C SER A 154 -19.94 -14.85 23.17
N TRP A 155 -19.72 -13.56 23.41
CA TRP A 155 -18.67 -13.07 24.30
C TRP A 155 -19.04 -13.28 25.77
N LEU A 156 -18.03 -13.22 26.64
CA LEU A 156 -18.19 -13.32 28.09
C LEU A 156 -18.90 -12.07 28.64
N ASN A 157 -19.82 -12.27 29.57
CA ASN A 157 -20.49 -11.20 30.31
C ASN A 157 -20.44 -11.47 31.81
N ALA A 158 -21.00 -10.58 32.62
CA ALA A 158 -20.98 -10.70 34.08
C ALA A 158 -21.62 -12.00 34.61
N ALA A 159 -22.57 -12.59 33.87
CA ALA A 159 -23.20 -13.85 34.24
C ALA A 159 -22.37 -15.05 33.78
N THR A 160 -22.05 -15.12 32.48
CA THR A 160 -21.33 -16.27 31.90
C THR A 160 -19.90 -16.35 32.42
N GLY A 161 -19.22 -15.22 32.59
CA GLY A 161 -17.84 -15.14 33.04
C GLY A 161 -17.58 -15.65 34.46
N ARG A 162 -18.62 -15.95 35.25
CA ARG A 162 -18.49 -16.62 36.55
C ARG A 162 -18.43 -18.14 36.40
N TYR A 163 -19.12 -18.71 35.42
CA TYR A 163 -19.24 -20.15 35.23
C TYR A 163 -18.04 -20.72 34.45
N PRO A 164 -17.91 -22.06 34.32
CA PRO A 164 -16.88 -22.71 33.50
C PRO A 164 -17.14 -22.49 32.00
N SER A 165 -17.07 -21.24 31.55
CA SER A 165 -17.19 -20.81 30.16
C SER A 165 -15.87 -20.27 29.65
N VAL A 166 -15.57 -20.55 28.38
CA VAL A 166 -14.36 -20.07 27.72
C VAL A 166 -14.69 -19.52 26.33
N VAL A 167 -14.01 -18.46 25.95
CA VAL A 167 -14.00 -17.95 24.57
C VAL A 167 -12.64 -18.24 23.97
N LEU A 168 -12.61 -18.82 22.78
CA LEU A 168 -11.34 -19.13 22.11
C LEU A 168 -10.96 -18.00 21.16
N GLY A 169 -9.68 -17.61 21.19
CA GLY A 169 -9.09 -16.82 20.10
C GLY A 169 -9.15 -17.58 18.77
N HIS A 170 -9.07 -16.85 17.66
CA HIS A 170 -9.19 -17.41 16.31
C HIS A 170 -8.18 -18.56 16.06
N VAL A 171 -6.90 -18.32 16.38
CA VAL A 171 -5.82 -19.30 16.19
C VAL A 171 -5.95 -20.46 17.18
N SER A 172 -6.33 -20.19 18.43
CA SER A 172 -6.58 -21.24 19.43
C SER A 172 -7.69 -22.21 18.99
N ALA A 173 -8.78 -21.66 18.45
CA ALA A 173 -9.90 -22.45 17.96
C ALA A 173 -9.50 -23.34 16.77
N GLU A 174 -8.71 -22.80 15.84
CA GLU A 174 -8.18 -23.56 14.69
C GLU A 174 -7.24 -24.69 15.14
N ARG A 175 -6.30 -24.41 16.03
CA ARG A 175 -5.38 -25.42 16.59
C ARG A 175 -6.10 -26.52 17.35
N LEU A 176 -7.11 -26.15 18.14
CA LEU A 176 -7.98 -27.11 18.81
C LEU A 176 -9.01 -27.72 17.87
N GLY A 177 -9.07 -27.36 16.58
CA GLY A 177 -10.08 -27.79 15.61
C GLY A 177 -11.52 -27.65 16.10
N ILE A 178 -11.80 -26.61 16.87
CA ILE A 178 -13.14 -26.27 17.37
C ILE A 178 -13.71 -25.18 16.47
N THR A 179 -14.67 -25.55 15.63
CA THR A 179 -15.28 -24.63 14.65
C THR A 179 -16.64 -24.10 15.09
N LYS A 180 -17.22 -24.64 16.16
CA LYS A 180 -18.54 -24.26 16.68
C LYS A 180 -18.54 -24.18 18.22
N PRO A 181 -19.31 -23.25 18.81
CA PRO A 181 -19.51 -23.21 20.25
C PRO A 181 -20.28 -24.44 20.76
N GLY A 182 -20.24 -24.67 22.07
CA GLY A 182 -20.89 -25.78 22.78
C GLY A 182 -20.00 -27.00 23.01
N ARG A 183 -18.80 -27.05 22.43
CA ARG A 183 -17.78 -28.05 22.76
C ARG A 183 -17.15 -27.76 24.11
N GLN A 184 -16.68 -28.79 24.79
CA GLN A 184 -15.91 -28.64 26.03
C GLN A 184 -14.42 -28.75 25.76
N VAL A 185 -13.64 -28.01 26.55
CA VAL A 185 -12.19 -28.09 26.63
C VAL A 185 -11.79 -28.30 28.08
N TRP A 186 -10.66 -28.95 28.29
CA TRP A 186 -10.10 -29.21 29.61
C TRP A 186 -9.09 -28.13 29.96
N ILE A 187 -9.31 -27.42 31.07
CA ILE A 187 -8.48 -26.31 31.55
C ILE A 187 -8.31 -26.44 33.05
N GLY A 188 -7.07 -26.49 33.56
CA GLY A 188 -6.80 -26.52 35.02
C GLY A 188 -7.64 -27.57 35.76
N ASP A 189 -7.58 -28.81 35.27
CA ASP A 189 -8.28 -29.98 35.82
C ASP A 189 -9.81 -29.93 35.86
N ARG A 190 -10.42 -29.18 34.94
CA ARG A 190 -11.88 -29.19 34.77
C ARG A 190 -12.34 -28.87 33.35
N TYR A 191 -13.58 -29.23 33.05
CA TYR A 191 -14.22 -28.90 31.79
C TYR A 191 -14.77 -27.47 31.77
N PHE A 192 -14.40 -26.73 30.73
CA PHE A 192 -14.97 -25.45 30.34
C PHE A 192 -15.73 -25.59 29.03
N THR A 193 -16.89 -24.96 28.92
CA THR A 193 -17.70 -24.96 27.71
C THR A 193 -17.33 -23.76 26.83
N VAL A 194 -17.00 -24.01 25.57
CA VAL A 194 -16.69 -22.98 24.58
C VAL A 194 -17.98 -22.22 24.24
N THR A 195 -18.11 -20.98 24.70
CA THR A 195 -19.30 -20.15 24.45
C THR A 195 -19.17 -19.29 23.21
N GLY A 196 -17.94 -19.03 22.76
CA GLY A 196 -17.67 -18.22 21.58
C GLY A 196 -16.29 -18.44 20.99
N ILE A 197 -16.14 -18.03 19.73
CA ILE A 197 -14.89 -18.01 18.99
C ILE A 197 -14.73 -16.60 18.41
N LEU A 198 -13.59 -15.97 18.68
CA LEU A 198 -13.30 -14.63 18.19
C LEU A 198 -12.99 -14.62 16.70
N ALA A 199 -13.35 -13.51 16.04
CA ALA A 199 -12.78 -13.14 14.76
C ALA A 199 -11.29 -12.76 14.93
N PRO A 200 -10.50 -12.70 13.83
CA PRO A 200 -9.12 -12.25 13.90
C PRO A 200 -8.96 -10.86 14.56
N LEU A 201 -7.93 -10.71 15.39
CA LEU A 201 -7.54 -9.53 16.15
C LEU A 201 -6.07 -9.17 15.84
N PRO A 202 -5.80 -8.46 14.73
CA PRO A 202 -4.43 -8.16 14.26
C PRO A 202 -3.59 -7.37 15.28
N LEU A 203 -4.22 -6.54 16.11
CA LEU A 203 -3.54 -5.72 17.12
C LEU A 203 -3.26 -6.46 18.44
N ALA A 204 -3.81 -7.65 18.64
CA ALA A 204 -3.64 -8.43 19.88
C ALA A 204 -3.38 -9.92 19.59
N PRO A 205 -2.23 -10.28 18.97
CA PRO A 205 -1.90 -11.66 18.61
C PRO A 205 -1.89 -12.63 19.80
N GLU A 206 -1.56 -12.14 21.00
CA GLU A 206 -1.58 -12.90 22.25
C GLU A 206 -3.00 -13.34 22.64
N ILE A 207 -4.02 -12.55 22.30
CA ILE A 207 -5.43 -12.89 22.52
C ILE A 207 -5.87 -13.98 21.55
N GLU A 208 -5.45 -13.91 20.28
CA GLU A 208 -5.79 -14.92 19.26
C GLU A 208 -5.28 -16.33 19.61
N ARG A 209 -4.14 -16.40 20.31
CA ARG A 209 -3.46 -17.65 20.71
C ARG A 209 -3.81 -18.09 22.14
N SER A 210 -4.82 -17.48 22.74
CA SER A 210 -5.26 -17.80 24.09
C SER A 210 -6.67 -18.37 24.14
N ALA A 211 -6.97 -19.04 25.25
CA ALA A 211 -8.32 -19.37 25.69
C ALA A 211 -8.70 -18.43 26.84
N LEU A 212 -9.78 -17.69 26.63
CA LEU A 212 -10.18 -16.57 27.48
C LEU A 212 -11.27 -17.02 28.45
N VAL A 213 -10.98 -16.92 29.74
CA VAL A 213 -11.89 -17.22 30.84
C VAL A 213 -12.29 -15.91 31.53
N GLY A 214 -13.53 -15.80 32.00
CA GLY A 214 -13.99 -14.60 32.67
C GLY A 214 -13.20 -14.35 33.97
N TRP A 215 -12.91 -13.08 34.26
CA TRP A 215 -12.13 -12.65 35.44
C TRP A 215 -12.56 -13.32 36.75
N GLU A 216 -13.85 -13.25 37.06
CA GLU A 216 -14.43 -13.85 38.28
C GLU A 216 -14.40 -15.39 38.26
N GLY A 217 -14.62 -15.99 37.08
CA GLY A 217 -14.51 -17.42 36.88
C GLY A 217 -13.09 -17.91 37.12
N ALA A 218 -12.08 -17.18 36.63
CA ALA A 218 -10.68 -17.49 36.89
C ALA A 218 -10.33 -17.42 38.38
N LYS A 219 -10.79 -16.37 39.10
CA LYS A 219 -10.56 -16.24 40.56
C LYS A 219 -11.12 -17.45 41.32
N ARG A 220 -12.36 -17.82 40.99
CA ARG A 220 -13.09 -18.87 41.71
C ARG A 220 -12.68 -20.30 41.32
N LEU A 221 -12.32 -20.52 40.06
CA LEU A 221 -12.20 -21.86 39.47
C LEU A 221 -10.77 -22.26 39.15
N LEU A 222 -9.85 -21.30 39.01
CA LEU A 222 -8.47 -21.50 38.57
C LEU A 222 -7.44 -20.86 39.52
N GLY A 223 -7.87 -20.39 40.70
CA GLY A 223 -6.95 -19.84 41.72
C GLY A 223 -6.31 -18.50 41.34
N PHE A 224 -6.88 -17.75 40.40
CA PHE A 224 -6.35 -16.46 39.98
C PHE A 224 -6.44 -15.41 41.10
N GLU A 225 -5.34 -14.73 41.40
CA GLU A 225 -5.24 -13.78 42.53
C GLU A 225 -5.80 -12.38 42.22
N GLY A 226 -6.10 -12.06 40.95
CA GLY A 226 -6.68 -10.77 40.55
C GLY A 226 -5.69 -9.77 39.94
N HIS A 227 -4.41 -10.12 39.85
CA HIS A 227 -3.39 -9.26 39.27
C HIS A 227 -3.37 -9.32 37.74
N PRO A 228 -3.53 -8.19 37.01
CA PRO A 228 -3.43 -8.19 35.56
C PRO A 228 -1.99 -8.40 35.08
N THR A 229 -1.84 -9.10 33.95
CA THR A 229 -0.57 -9.23 33.20
C THR A 229 -0.52 -8.27 32.02
N SER A 230 -1.68 -7.83 31.52
CA SER A 230 -1.76 -6.80 30.50
C SER A 230 -2.98 -5.92 30.72
N VAL A 231 -2.80 -4.61 30.63
CA VAL A 231 -3.86 -3.61 30.66
C VAL A 231 -3.92 -2.95 29.29
N TYR A 232 -5.08 -3.06 28.65
CA TYR A 232 -5.38 -2.48 27.35
C TYR A 232 -6.22 -1.24 27.57
N GLU A 233 -5.89 -0.14 26.90
CA GLU A 233 -6.68 1.08 26.95
C GLU A 233 -6.93 1.63 25.56
N ARG A 234 -8.09 2.28 25.39
CA ARG A 234 -8.33 3.18 24.27
C ARG A 234 -8.60 4.60 24.74
N SER A 235 -7.88 5.52 24.13
CA SER A 235 -7.95 6.95 24.41
C SER A 235 -8.39 7.76 23.19
N ASP A 236 -8.74 9.04 23.35
CA ASP A 236 -8.95 9.92 22.20
C ASP A 236 -7.66 9.98 21.34
N ASP A 237 -7.78 9.97 20.01
CA ASP A 237 -6.62 10.01 19.10
C ASP A 237 -5.65 11.17 19.41
N ALA A 238 -6.18 12.31 19.84
CA ALA A 238 -5.39 13.48 20.24
C ALA A 238 -4.69 13.31 21.61
N ALA A 239 -5.21 12.46 22.48
CA ALA A 239 -4.70 12.25 23.84
C ALA A 239 -3.71 11.08 23.96
N VAL A 240 -3.60 10.20 22.95
CA VAL A 240 -2.76 8.98 22.97
C VAL A 240 -1.34 9.26 23.47
N GLN A 241 -0.69 10.32 22.98
CA GLN A 241 0.69 10.63 23.39
C GLN A 241 0.78 11.13 24.83
N ASP A 242 -0.24 11.80 25.34
CA ASP A 242 -0.26 12.28 26.71
C ASP A 242 -0.61 11.16 27.69
N VAL A 243 -1.56 10.30 27.33
CA VAL A 243 -1.88 9.07 28.07
C VAL A 243 -0.66 8.17 28.14
N ARG A 244 0.05 7.94 27.02
CA ARG A 244 1.26 7.10 26.97
C ARG A 244 2.35 7.55 27.96
N LYS A 245 2.55 8.87 28.13
CA LYS A 245 3.56 9.42 29.04
C LYS A 245 3.26 9.10 30.51
N VAL A 246 1.99 9.06 30.89
CA VAL A 246 1.56 8.89 32.28
C VAL A 246 1.13 7.45 32.60
N MET A 247 0.87 6.62 31.59
CA MET A 247 0.31 5.27 31.76
C MET A 247 1.19 4.38 32.64
N ALA A 248 2.51 4.34 32.42
CA ALA A 248 3.42 3.50 33.22
C ALA A 248 3.36 3.87 34.72
N ALA A 249 3.47 5.16 35.03
CA ALA A 249 3.40 5.68 36.40
C ALA A 249 1.99 5.57 37.02
N THR A 250 0.96 5.43 36.20
CA THR A 250 -0.43 5.24 36.67
C THR A 250 -0.72 3.77 36.95
N VAL A 251 -0.17 2.84 36.15
CA VAL A 251 -0.35 1.40 36.32
C VAL A 251 0.40 0.91 37.56
N ASP A 252 1.66 1.30 37.71
CA ASP A 252 2.44 1.00 38.92
C ASP A 252 3.15 2.28 39.42
N PRO A 253 2.52 3.02 40.35
CA PRO A 253 3.11 4.23 40.93
C PRO A 253 4.36 3.96 41.75
N GLN A 254 4.53 2.75 42.29
CA GLN A 254 5.68 2.40 43.11
C GLN A 254 6.89 2.07 42.23
N ASN A 255 6.68 1.39 41.11
CA ASN A 255 7.74 1.00 40.19
C ASN A 255 7.37 1.26 38.71
N PRO A 256 7.25 2.53 38.27
CA PRO A 256 6.86 2.85 36.89
C PRO A 256 7.81 2.25 35.83
N GLN A 257 9.09 2.08 36.16
CA GLN A 257 10.10 1.49 35.30
C GLN A 257 9.88 0.01 34.99
N ASN A 258 9.09 -0.69 35.82
CA ASN A 258 8.75 -2.10 35.62
C ASN A 258 7.52 -2.27 34.71
N VAL A 259 6.96 -1.18 34.18
CA VAL A 259 5.81 -1.21 33.27
C VAL A 259 6.25 -0.79 31.87
N LYS A 260 6.05 -1.68 30.90
CA LYS A 260 6.30 -1.43 29.49
C LYS A 260 5.00 -1.01 28.81
N VAL A 261 4.98 0.19 28.25
CA VAL A 261 3.84 0.70 27.47
C VAL A 261 4.15 0.63 25.99
N THR A 262 3.34 -0.12 25.25
CA THR A 262 3.45 -0.31 23.81
C THR A 262 2.25 0.27 23.08
N ASP A 263 2.47 0.69 21.82
CA ASP A 263 1.45 1.13 20.88
C ASP A 263 1.47 0.14 19.70
N PRO A 264 0.62 -0.90 19.69
CA PRO A 264 0.54 -1.85 18.58
C PRO A 264 0.25 -1.17 17.23
N SER A 265 -0.49 -0.05 17.22
CA SER A 265 -0.82 0.68 16.00
C SER A 265 0.40 1.38 15.38
N SER A 266 1.42 1.72 16.19
CA SER A 266 2.65 2.35 15.70
C SER A 266 3.42 1.50 14.69
N ALA A 267 3.42 0.17 14.86
CA ALA A 267 4.08 -0.75 13.93
C ALA A 267 3.39 -0.76 12.56
N LEU A 268 2.05 -0.76 12.54
CA LEU A 268 1.27 -0.64 11.32
C LEU A 268 1.48 0.74 10.65
N ARG A 269 1.48 1.84 11.42
CA ARG A 269 1.80 3.17 10.89
C ARG A 269 3.21 3.22 10.27
N ALA A 270 4.20 2.62 10.92
CA ALA A 270 5.57 2.56 10.41
C ALA A 270 5.67 1.75 9.12
N LYS A 271 4.93 0.63 9.02
CA LYS A 271 4.81 -0.14 7.78
C LYS A 271 4.19 0.69 6.65
N ALA A 272 3.11 1.42 6.93
CA ALA A 272 2.47 2.32 5.98
C ALA A 272 3.43 3.40 5.44
N ALA A 273 4.24 3.99 6.33
CA ALA A 273 5.24 4.98 5.96
C ALA A 273 6.36 4.37 5.09
N THR A 274 6.77 3.13 5.41
CA THR A 274 7.81 2.41 4.67
C THR A 274 7.34 2.02 3.26
N GLU A 275 6.09 1.61 3.08
CA GLU A 275 5.50 1.35 1.75
C GLU A 275 5.56 2.60 0.86
N GLY A 276 5.31 3.78 1.41
CA GLY A 276 5.46 5.06 0.71
C GLY A 276 6.90 5.29 0.22
N ALA A 277 7.90 4.97 1.05
CA ALA A 277 9.32 5.09 0.67
C ALA A 277 9.70 4.14 -0.47
N PHE A 278 9.27 2.87 -0.42
CA PHE A 278 9.49 1.91 -1.52
C PHE A 278 8.87 2.37 -2.85
N SER A 279 7.70 3.01 -2.79
CA SER A 279 7.04 3.58 -3.96
C SER A 279 7.94 4.56 -4.73
N SER A 280 8.71 5.39 -4.01
CA SER A 280 9.61 6.38 -4.60
C SER A 280 10.77 5.75 -5.38
N LEU A 281 11.37 4.67 -4.84
CA LEU A 281 12.45 3.93 -5.50
C LEU A 281 11.94 3.26 -6.78
N LEU A 282 10.76 2.65 -6.69
CA LEU A 282 10.15 1.97 -7.82
C LEU A 282 9.68 2.93 -8.92
N LEU A 283 9.24 4.14 -8.55
CA LEU A 283 8.97 5.21 -9.50
C LEU A 283 10.24 5.60 -10.26
N GLY A 284 11.40 5.66 -9.58
CA GLY A 284 12.70 5.86 -10.22
C GLY A 284 13.01 4.79 -11.26
N LEU A 285 12.77 3.52 -10.93
CA LEU A 285 12.94 2.40 -11.87
C LEU A 285 11.99 2.51 -13.07
N GLY A 286 10.73 2.88 -12.84
CA GLY A 286 9.76 3.18 -13.90
C GLY A 286 10.22 4.31 -14.82
N GLY A 287 10.87 5.34 -14.27
CA GLY A 287 11.52 6.41 -15.02
C GLY A 287 12.63 5.91 -15.95
N ILE A 288 13.48 4.99 -15.47
CA ILE A 288 14.54 4.37 -16.30
C ILE A 288 13.91 3.56 -17.44
N ALA A 289 12.88 2.76 -17.16
CA ALA A 289 12.18 1.98 -18.19
C ALA A 289 11.60 2.91 -19.28
N LEU A 290 11.05 4.06 -18.88
CA LEU A 290 10.56 5.07 -19.80
C LEU A 290 11.68 5.70 -20.65
N LEU A 291 12.85 5.96 -20.07
CA LEU A 291 14.02 6.45 -20.81
C LEU A 291 14.48 5.44 -21.87
N VAL A 292 14.52 4.15 -21.55
CA VAL A 292 14.85 3.08 -22.52
C VAL A 292 13.84 3.07 -23.66
N GLY A 293 12.54 3.20 -23.36
CA GLY A 293 11.49 3.37 -24.37
C GLY A 293 11.74 4.59 -25.26
N GLY A 294 12.13 5.72 -24.67
CA GLY A 294 12.51 6.95 -25.38
C GLY A 294 13.70 6.79 -26.32
N VAL A 295 14.73 6.06 -25.91
CA VAL A 295 15.88 5.72 -26.78
C VAL A 295 15.43 4.87 -27.96
N GLY A 296 14.53 3.92 -27.73
CA GLY A 296 13.90 3.13 -28.79
C GLY A 296 13.23 4.00 -29.85
N VAL A 297 12.45 4.99 -29.41
CA VAL A 297 11.81 5.99 -30.29
C VAL A 297 12.84 6.81 -31.05
N ALA A 298 13.89 7.29 -30.39
CA ALA A 298 14.94 8.07 -31.04
C ALA A 298 15.60 7.26 -32.16
N ASN A 299 15.92 5.99 -31.90
CA ASN A 299 16.53 5.11 -32.88
C ASN A 299 15.61 4.87 -34.09
N THR A 300 14.32 4.60 -33.84
CA THR A 300 13.37 4.42 -34.93
C THR A 300 13.15 5.70 -35.73
N MET A 301 13.16 6.87 -35.09
CA MET A 301 13.09 8.15 -35.80
C MET A 301 14.34 8.43 -36.64
N ILE A 302 15.55 8.14 -36.14
CA ILE A 302 16.80 8.32 -36.90
C ILE A 302 16.76 7.51 -38.19
N ILE A 303 16.44 6.23 -38.11
CA ILE A 303 16.41 5.36 -39.29
C ILE A 303 15.25 5.77 -40.23
N SER A 304 14.09 6.20 -39.71
CA SER A 304 12.99 6.75 -40.54
C SER A 304 13.44 7.95 -41.38
N VAL A 305 14.22 8.86 -40.79
CA VAL A 305 14.81 9.99 -41.52
C VAL A 305 15.78 9.53 -42.59
N LEU A 306 16.59 8.51 -42.33
CA LEU A 306 17.56 7.97 -43.30
C LEU A 306 16.85 7.35 -44.51
N GLU A 307 15.76 6.61 -44.28
CA GLU A 307 14.97 5.95 -45.32
C GLU A 307 14.19 6.95 -46.17
N ARG A 308 13.77 8.09 -45.59
CA ARG A 308 13.00 9.14 -46.27
C ARG A 308 13.87 10.29 -46.78
N ARG A 309 15.18 10.10 -46.88
CA ARG A 309 16.13 11.15 -47.33
C ARG A 309 15.72 11.79 -48.65
N TYR A 310 15.35 10.98 -49.65
CA TYR A 310 14.93 11.47 -50.96
C TYR A 310 13.67 12.35 -50.89
N GLU A 311 12.63 11.89 -50.18
CA GLU A 311 11.39 12.68 -49.97
C GLU A 311 11.66 14.02 -49.29
N ILE A 312 12.51 14.02 -48.25
CA ILE A 312 12.89 15.23 -47.50
C ILE A 312 13.64 16.20 -48.43
N GLY A 313 14.55 15.68 -49.25
CA GLY A 313 15.30 16.44 -50.27
C GLY A 313 14.38 17.12 -51.29
N LEU A 314 13.42 16.36 -51.83
CA LEU A 314 12.43 16.85 -52.79
C LEU A 314 11.54 17.93 -52.20
N ARG A 315 11.04 17.76 -50.97
CA ARG A 315 10.24 18.80 -50.28
C ARG A 315 11.05 20.07 -50.07
N ARG A 316 12.33 19.93 -49.71
CA ARG A 316 13.24 21.06 -49.49
C ARG A 316 13.61 21.78 -50.79
N SER A 317 13.73 21.08 -51.93
CA SER A 317 13.94 21.73 -53.24
C SER A 317 12.69 22.45 -53.75
N LEU A 318 11.50 21.94 -53.43
CA LEU A 318 10.21 22.59 -53.71
C LEU A 318 9.89 23.77 -52.77
N GLY A 319 10.81 24.14 -51.87
CA GLY A 319 10.69 25.34 -51.03
C GLY A 319 10.22 25.11 -49.58
N ALA A 320 10.09 23.86 -49.12
CA ALA A 320 9.76 23.60 -47.72
C ALA A 320 10.84 24.15 -46.77
N THR A 321 10.42 24.86 -45.73
CA THR A 321 11.32 25.44 -44.73
C THR A 321 11.88 24.36 -43.79
N ARG A 322 13.06 24.61 -43.21
CA ARG A 322 13.64 23.71 -42.19
C ARG A 322 12.70 23.53 -40.99
N GLY A 323 11.95 24.58 -40.63
CA GLY A 323 10.96 24.56 -39.56
C GLY A 323 9.79 23.62 -39.85
N GLN A 324 9.25 23.63 -41.08
CA GLN A 324 8.17 22.72 -41.49
C GLN A 324 8.60 21.25 -41.40
N ILE A 325 9.83 20.94 -41.82
CA ILE A 325 10.39 19.57 -41.67
C ILE A 325 10.54 19.19 -40.20
N ARG A 326 11.03 20.10 -39.34
CA ARG A 326 11.15 19.82 -37.90
C ARG A 326 9.80 19.56 -37.24
N ILE A 327 8.81 20.41 -37.51
CA ILE A 327 7.47 20.29 -36.94
C ILE A 327 6.85 18.96 -37.36
N GLN A 328 6.98 18.56 -38.64
CA GLN A 328 6.48 17.26 -39.10
C GLN A 328 7.02 16.10 -38.25
N PHE A 329 8.34 15.99 -38.10
CA PHE A 329 8.95 14.88 -37.37
C PHE A 329 8.67 14.94 -35.86
N VAL A 330 8.64 16.14 -35.27
CA VAL A 330 8.26 16.29 -33.85
C VAL A 330 6.80 15.91 -33.62
N THR A 331 5.89 16.30 -34.50
CA THR A 331 4.48 15.89 -34.44
C THR A 331 4.34 14.37 -34.60
N GLU A 332 5.10 13.74 -35.49
CA GLU A 332 5.11 12.29 -35.65
C GLU A 332 5.57 11.58 -34.36
N SER A 333 6.65 12.05 -33.73
CA SER A 333 7.11 11.52 -32.44
C SER A 333 6.11 11.77 -31.31
N LEU A 334 5.46 12.94 -31.27
CA LEU A 334 4.42 13.25 -30.29
C LEU A 334 3.19 12.35 -30.44
N MET A 335 2.75 12.09 -31.67
CA MET A 335 1.65 11.16 -31.94
C MET A 335 2.00 9.75 -31.48
N LEU A 336 3.19 9.27 -31.82
CA LEU A 336 3.68 7.96 -31.42
C LEU A 336 3.76 7.83 -29.89
N SER A 337 4.28 8.87 -29.23
CA SER A 337 4.42 8.94 -27.78
C SER A 337 3.07 9.08 -27.07
N GLY A 338 2.14 9.83 -27.65
CA GLY A 338 0.77 9.93 -27.16
C GLY A 338 0.03 8.59 -27.23
N LEU A 339 0.12 7.89 -28.36
CA LEU A 339 -0.49 6.56 -28.52
C LEU A 339 0.15 5.52 -27.58
N GLY A 340 1.49 5.47 -27.54
CA GLY A 340 2.22 4.59 -26.62
C GLY A 340 1.93 4.91 -25.15
N GLY A 341 1.86 6.20 -24.79
CA GLY A 341 1.54 6.66 -23.45
C GLY A 341 0.11 6.30 -23.03
N LEU A 342 -0.89 6.53 -23.89
CA LEU A 342 -2.28 6.13 -23.62
C LEU A 342 -2.42 4.61 -23.49
N ALA A 343 -1.80 3.85 -24.40
CA ALA A 343 -1.79 2.39 -24.32
C ALA A 343 -1.10 1.91 -23.04
N GLY A 344 0.03 2.52 -22.67
CA GLY A 344 0.75 2.22 -21.44
C GLY A 344 -0.05 2.52 -20.18
N VAL A 345 -0.75 3.66 -20.12
CA VAL A 345 -1.64 3.99 -19.00
C VAL A 345 -2.77 2.97 -18.89
N ALA A 346 -3.41 2.61 -20.00
CA ALA A 346 -4.47 1.61 -20.01
C ALA A 346 -3.97 0.24 -19.56
N LEU A 347 -2.84 -0.22 -20.09
CA LEU A 347 -2.21 -1.50 -19.72
C LEU A 347 -1.78 -1.50 -18.25
N GLY A 348 -1.17 -0.42 -17.76
CA GLY A 348 -0.75 -0.30 -16.38
C GLY A 348 -1.93 -0.28 -15.41
N ALA A 349 -2.98 0.48 -15.72
CA ALA A 349 -4.19 0.51 -14.91
C ALA A 349 -4.90 -0.85 -14.88
N ALA A 350 -4.94 -1.56 -16.02
CA ALA A 350 -5.48 -2.90 -16.11
C ALA A 350 -4.66 -3.89 -15.27
N ALA A 351 -3.32 -3.84 -15.35
CA ALA A 351 -2.44 -4.68 -14.54
C ALA A 351 -2.62 -4.42 -13.04
N THR A 352 -2.72 -3.15 -12.62
CA THR A 352 -3.07 -2.80 -11.23
C THR A 352 -4.45 -3.34 -10.85
N GLY A 353 -5.44 -3.26 -11.74
CA GLY A 353 -6.78 -3.79 -11.49
C GLY A 353 -6.80 -5.30 -11.30
N VAL A 354 -6.06 -6.05 -12.13
CA VAL A 354 -5.89 -7.50 -12.00
C VAL A 354 -5.23 -7.86 -10.67
N TYR A 355 -4.16 -7.16 -10.30
CA TYR A 355 -3.49 -7.36 -9.01
C TYR A 355 -4.41 -7.04 -7.83
N ALA A 356 -5.13 -5.91 -7.91
CA ALA A 356 -6.01 -5.50 -6.82
C ALA A 356 -7.16 -6.49 -6.62
N HIS A 357 -7.76 -6.96 -7.72
CA HIS A 357 -8.85 -7.93 -7.67
C HIS A 357 -8.40 -9.29 -7.14
N SER A 358 -7.24 -9.79 -7.57
CA SER A 358 -6.76 -11.11 -7.14
C SER A 358 -6.40 -11.19 -5.65
N GLY A 359 -5.97 -10.08 -5.05
CA GLY A 359 -5.66 -10.02 -3.62
C GLY A 359 -6.75 -9.37 -2.74
N GLY A 360 -7.93 -9.04 -3.29
CA GLY A 360 -8.99 -8.36 -2.53
C GLY A 360 -8.63 -6.93 -2.06
N LEU A 361 -7.67 -6.29 -2.74
CA LEU A 361 -7.18 -4.95 -2.45
C LEU A 361 -8.09 -3.88 -3.09
N PRO A 362 -8.03 -2.62 -2.60
CA PRO A 362 -8.67 -1.53 -3.33
C PRO A 362 -7.94 -1.31 -4.65
N TRP A 363 -8.69 -1.11 -5.73
CA TRP A 363 -8.09 -0.68 -6.98
C TRP A 363 -7.79 0.82 -6.93
N VAL A 364 -6.51 1.18 -6.76
CA VAL A 364 -6.05 2.58 -6.69
C VAL A 364 -5.01 2.86 -7.77
N VAL A 365 -5.34 3.80 -8.66
CA VAL A 365 -4.38 4.34 -9.65
C VAL A 365 -4.32 5.86 -9.46
N PRO A 366 -3.25 6.39 -8.85
CA PRO A 366 -3.18 7.82 -8.56
C PRO A 366 -3.19 8.68 -9.82
N LEU A 367 -4.06 9.69 -9.87
CA LEU A 367 -4.18 10.58 -11.03
C LEU A 367 -2.89 11.34 -11.34
N TRP A 368 -2.11 11.69 -10.31
CA TRP A 368 -0.80 12.32 -10.50
C TRP A 368 0.19 11.39 -11.20
N ALA A 369 0.11 10.08 -10.99
CA ALA A 369 0.97 9.10 -11.65
C ALA A 369 0.57 8.96 -13.13
N VAL A 370 -0.73 8.95 -13.41
CA VAL A 370 -1.27 8.96 -14.78
C VAL A 370 -0.84 10.23 -15.53
N GLY A 371 -1.10 11.40 -14.93
CA GLY A 371 -0.76 12.70 -15.52
C GLY A 371 0.76 12.89 -15.66
N GLY A 372 1.53 12.51 -14.63
CA GLY A 372 2.98 12.58 -14.61
C GLY A 372 3.63 11.63 -15.61
N GLY A 373 3.19 10.37 -15.67
CA GLY A 373 3.69 9.37 -16.62
C GLY A 373 3.35 9.74 -18.07
N PHE A 374 2.10 10.15 -18.33
CA PHE A 374 1.70 10.62 -19.66
C PHE A 374 2.47 11.88 -20.08
N GLY A 375 2.59 12.86 -19.18
CA GLY A 375 3.37 14.08 -19.41
C GLY A 375 4.85 13.79 -19.68
N ALA A 376 5.47 12.92 -18.88
CA ALA A 376 6.86 12.48 -19.07
C ALA A 376 7.06 11.82 -20.43
N THR A 377 6.08 11.03 -20.89
CA THR A 377 6.09 10.41 -22.22
C THR A 377 6.12 11.44 -23.33
N LEU A 378 5.30 12.49 -23.23
CA LEU A 378 5.28 13.57 -24.23
C LEU A 378 6.61 14.34 -24.25
N VAL A 379 7.20 14.60 -23.08
CA VAL A 379 8.52 15.25 -22.97
C VAL A 379 9.60 14.39 -23.61
N ILE A 380 9.69 13.12 -23.23
CA ILE A 380 10.68 12.18 -23.76
C ILE A 380 10.49 11.98 -25.26
N GLY A 381 9.26 11.81 -25.73
CA GLY A 381 8.92 11.72 -27.14
C GLY A 381 9.36 12.93 -27.94
N THR A 382 9.15 14.14 -27.38
CA THR A 382 9.60 15.38 -28.01
C THR A 382 11.11 15.45 -28.09
N VAL A 383 11.83 15.13 -27.00
CA VAL A 383 13.30 15.14 -26.96
C VAL A 383 13.89 14.10 -27.91
N ALA A 384 13.36 12.88 -27.89
CA ALA A 384 13.77 11.76 -28.76
C ALA A 384 13.53 12.08 -30.24
N GLY A 385 12.42 12.75 -30.58
CA GLY A 385 12.10 13.17 -31.94
C GLY A 385 12.87 14.40 -32.42
N LEU A 386 13.25 15.31 -31.52
CA LEU A 386 13.85 16.58 -31.88
C LEU A 386 15.24 16.43 -32.52
N TYR A 387 16.10 15.57 -31.97
CA TYR A 387 17.43 15.31 -32.53
C TYR A 387 17.38 14.86 -34.01
N PRO A 388 16.66 13.78 -34.38
CA PRO A 388 16.55 13.38 -35.77
C PRO A 388 15.81 14.41 -36.62
N ALA A 389 14.80 15.11 -36.09
CA ALA A 389 14.09 16.18 -36.81
C ALA A 389 15.03 17.34 -37.20
N VAL A 390 15.92 17.74 -36.30
CA VAL A 390 16.93 18.77 -36.57
C VAL A 390 17.91 18.27 -37.63
N ARG A 391 18.38 17.02 -37.51
CA ARG A 391 19.29 16.41 -38.48
C ARG A 391 18.67 16.32 -39.88
N ALA A 392 17.41 15.88 -39.97
CA ALA A 392 16.62 15.82 -41.20
C ALA A 392 16.50 17.20 -41.86
N SER A 393 16.17 18.23 -41.07
CA SER A 393 15.98 19.60 -41.58
C SER A 393 17.26 20.23 -42.15
N ARG A 394 18.44 19.69 -41.82
CA ARG A 394 19.75 20.18 -42.26
C ARG A 394 20.29 19.44 -43.50
N LEU A 395 19.63 18.39 -43.98
CA LEU A 395 20.00 17.72 -45.23
C LEU A 395 19.94 18.72 -46.40
N SER A 396 20.99 18.74 -47.23
CA SER A 396 20.99 19.58 -48.43
C SER A 396 20.15 18.92 -49.53
N PRO A 397 19.35 19.69 -50.29
CA PRO A 397 18.53 19.12 -51.37
C PRO A 397 19.37 18.41 -52.43
N THR A 398 20.55 18.95 -52.73
CA THR A 398 21.47 18.39 -53.74
C THR A 398 22.06 17.05 -53.31
N LEU A 399 22.50 16.91 -52.05
CA LEU A 399 23.01 15.62 -51.54
C LEU A 399 21.91 14.58 -51.40
N ALA A 400 20.69 15.01 -51.05
CA ALA A 400 19.56 14.11 -50.88
C ALA A 400 19.03 13.52 -52.21
N LEU A 401 19.16 14.26 -53.32
CA LEU A 401 18.73 13.83 -54.65
C LEU A 401 19.79 13.00 -55.40
N HIS A 402 21.09 13.17 -55.09
CA HIS A 402 22.17 12.38 -55.67
C HIS A 402 22.35 10.99 -55.05
N ALA A 403 21.79 10.75 -53.86
CA ALA A 403 21.93 9.51 -53.11
C ALA A 403 20.80 8.49 -53.36
N ALA A 404 19.89 8.80 -54.29
CA ALA A 404 18.86 7.89 -54.81
C ALA A 404 19.31 7.36 -56.16
#